data_AF-A0A918THR4-F1
#
_entry.id   AF-A0A918THR4-F1
#
_cell.length_a   1.000
_cell.length_b   1.000
_cell.length_c   1.000
_cell.angle_alpha   90.00
_cell.angle_beta   90.00
_cell.angle_gamma   90.00
#
_symmetry.space_group_name_H-M   'P 1'
#
loop_
_entity.id
_entity.type
_entity.pdbx_description
1 polymer ?
#
loop_
_entity_poly.entity_id
_entity_poly.type
_entity_poly.pdbx_seq_one_letter_code
_entity_poly.pdbx_strand_id
1 'polypeptide(L)'
;MDWLEQLQNHQAPPLVLAALIFLGTLLSEDLACIAAGILAAKGWIPLPMATGSAALGIWSGDIGLYFLGWLSQKSKTRFPWIQRLASEHRIERGRRLFARFGTTWIFLSRFLPGSRVPSYLAAGAVGWSFPRFSSALGIAVLIWTPILTGFSFYSGQRTLLFLENYQRLAWPLLLSVGLLIYLSIKLVIPLFSWRGRRILAGRWRRFTRWEYWPPAIVYPLAIWPLLFRWLRGGRPLDFLSCNPAMPFSGFAMESKGDILDGFTPPHPHRIRTASYRRLTGKDGLDAVLAFVEQHSWPVVLKLDVGERGQGVAIVRNKDEANEWLNLNKNSPALVQEFITGLEVGIHWARRPGETSGRITSLARKLPQSLSGNGRETVEELILHDQRAAAMAKHFLSQHAQRLHEIPAEGEKLVLTELGTHCLGAIFEDARNCITPELSLSMDQAGRSYEGFHFGRYDIRVPDEESLKKGEGLVILELNGVTGEPAHIYQPGYPLRKGLSDLRKHYQLASKIGYQLQKEGTPSASLKELWCLIKEHRKR
;
A
#
# COMPACT_ATOMS: atom_id res chain seq x y z
N MET A 1 22.46 -53.24 -26.51
CA MET A 1 23.23 -51.99 -26.64
C MET A 1 23.17 -51.44 -28.07
N ASP A 2 22.68 -52.23 -29.03
CA ASP A 2 22.62 -51.89 -30.47
C ASP A 2 21.64 -50.78 -30.90
N TRP A 3 20.62 -50.44 -30.10
CA TRP A 3 19.65 -49.39 -30.50
C TRP A 3 20.19 -47.96 -30.28
N LEU A 4 21.15 -47.79 -29.36
CA LEU A 4 21.85 -46.51 -29.13
C LEU A 4 22.94 -46.27 -30.20
N GLU A 5 23.59 -47.33 -30.69
CA GLU A 5 24.49 -47.25 -31.85
C GLU A 5 23.72 -47.02 -33.17
N GLN A 6 22.52 -47.60 -33.32
CA GLN A 6 21.65 -47.30 -34.47
C GLN A 6 21.17 -45.84 -34.50
N LEU A 7 20.92 -45.21 -33.34
CA LEU A 7 20.61 -43.78 -33.23
C LEU A 7 21.83 -42.87 -33.48
N GLN A 8 23.05 -43.33 -33.21
CA GLN A 8 24.28 -42.61 -33.58
C GLN A 8 24.57 -42.69 -35.09
N ASN A 9 24.18 -43.78 -35.75
CA ASN A 9 24.38 -43.98 -37.19
C ASN A 9 23.28 -43.38 -38.09
N HIS A 10 22.08 -43.13 -37.57
CA HIS A 10 21.07 -42.32 -38.26
C HIS A 10 21.25 -40.85 -37.94
N GLN A 11 22.20 -40.22 -38.64
CA GLN A 11 22.27 -38.76 -38.66
C GLN A 11 20.94 -38.23 -39.22
N ALA A 12 20.14 -37.59 -38.36
CA ALA A 12 18.97 -36.86 -38.82
C ALA A 12 19.43 -35.88 -39.91
N PRO A 13 18.71 -35.78 -41.05
CA PRO A 13 19.10 -34.90 -42.13
C PRO A 13 19.37 -33.49 -41.57
N PRO A 14 20.42 -32.77 -42.04
CA PRO A 14 20.73 -31.43 -41.56
C PRO A 14 19.52 -30.47 -41.60
N LEU A 15 18.59 -30.70 -42.53
CA LEU A 15 17.30 -30.00 -42.62
C LEU A 15 16.35 -30.26 -41.45
N VAL A 16 16.31 -31.49 -40.93
CA VAL A 16 15.50 -31.85 -39.74
C VAL A 16 16.11 -31.21 -38.49
N LEU A 17 17.44 -31.23 -38.36
CA LEU A 17 18.15 -30.54 -37.27
C LEU A 17 17.95 -29.02 -37.33
N ALA A 18 18.01 -28.43 -38.52
CA ALA A 18 17.67 -27.03 -38.76
C ALA A 18 16.24 -26.67 -38.33
N ALA A 19 15.25 -27.52 -38.68
CA ALA A 19 13.86 -27.33 -38.27
C ALA A 19 13.68 -27.45 -36.75
N LEU A 20 14.37 -28.38 -36.09
CA LEU A 20 14.34 -28.52 -34.64
C LEU A 20 14.99 -27.33 -33.92
N ILE A 21 16.08 -26.78 -34.45
CA ILE A 21 16.71 -25.55 -33.93
C ILE A 21 15.73 -24.39 -34.05
N PHE A 22 15.10 -24.22 -35.21
CA PHE A 22 14.08 -23.19 -35.44
C PHE A 22 12.94 -23.30 -34.40
N LEU A 23 12.32 -24.47 -34.26
CA LEU A 23 11.24 -24.68 -33.30
C LEU A 23 11.71 -24.53 -31.85
N GLY A 24 12.93 -24.95 -31.54
CA GLY A 24 13.55 -24.82 -30.23
C GLY A 24 13.68 -23.36 -29.79
N THR A 25 13.95 -22.44 -30.71
CA THR A 25 14.03 -21.01 -30.38
C THR A 25 12.70 -20.42 -29.90
N LEU A 26 11.56 -21.00 -30.29
CA LEU A 26 10.23 -20.55 -29.81
C LEU A 26 10.00 -20.90 -28.34
N LEU A 27 10.69 -21.91 -27.83
CA LEU A 27 10.64 -22.32 -26.42
C LEU A 27 11.73 -21.59 -25.61
N SER A 28 12.96 -21.57 -26.13
CA SER A 28 14.09 -20.89 -25.49
C SER A 28 15.15 -20.51 -26.52
N GLU A 29 15.18 -19.22 -26.86
CA GLU A 29 16.10 -18.65 -27.85
C GLU A 29 17.56 -18.93 -27.53
N ASP A 30 17.97 -18.67 -26.29
CA ASP A 30 19.38 -18.75 -25.88
C ASP A 30 19.84 -20.22 -25.78
N LEU A 31 19.00 -21.13 -25.28
CA LEU A 31 19.30 -22.56 -25.25
C LEU A 31 19.35 -23.16 -26.66
N ALA A 32 18.47 -22.73 -27.56
CA ALA A 32 18.47 -23.19 -28.94
C ALA A 32 19.71 -22.71 -29.71
N CYS A 33 20.20 -21.48 -29.46
CA CYS A 33 21.47 -21.01 -30.01
C CYS A 33 22.67 -21.82 -29.47
N ILE A 34 22.66 -22.12 -28.17
CA ILE A 34 23.71 -22.95 -27.56
C ILE A 34 23.69 -24.36 -28.15
N ALA A 35 22.51 -24.99 -28.24
CA ALA A 35 22.33 -26.30 -28.85
C ALA A 35 22.75 -26.31 -30.33
N ALA A 36 22.38 -25.28 -31.10
CA ALA A 36 22.79 -25.11 -32.49
C ALA A 36 24.32 -25.06 -32.64
N GLY A 37 25.01 -24.33 -31.77
CA GLY A 37 26.48 -24.28 -31.73
C GLY A 37 27.12 -25.62 -31.36
N ILE A 38 26.56 -26.35 -30.38
CA ILE A 38 27.04 -27.69 -29.98
C ILE A 38 26.84 -28.72 -31.10
N LEU A 39 25.68 -28.71 -31.75
CA LEU A 39 25.39 -29.60 -32.88
C LEU A 39 26.30 -29.32 -34.07
N ALA A 40 26.60 -28.05 -34.33
CA ALA A 40 27.58 -27.65 -35.33
C ALA A 40 29.00 -28.09 -34.95
N ALA A 41 29.39 -27.97 -33.68
CA ALA A 41 30.72 -28.38 -33.20
C ALA A 41 30.94 -29.90 -33.29
N LYS A 42 29.88 -30.69 -33.18
CA LYS A 42 29.89 -32.14 -33.41
C LYS A 42 29.92 -32.54 -34.89
N GLY A 43 29.84 -31.57 -35.81
CA GLY A 43 29.81 -31.80 -37.25
C GLY A 43 28.47 -32.28 -37.81
N TRP A 44 27.39 -32.25 -37.02
CA TRP A 44 26.08 -32.79 -37.43
C TRP A 44 25.29 -31.83 -38.33
N ILE A 45 25.59 -30.54 -38.27
CA ILE A 45 24.99 -29.50 -39.10
C ILE A 45 26.04 -28.41 -39.41
N PRO A 46 26.11 -27.87 -40.63
CA PRO A 46 27.00 -26.75 -40.92
C PRO A 46 26.68 -25.54 -40.04
N LEU A 47 27.70 -24.88 -39.49
CA LEU A 47 27.53 -23.70 -38.62
C LEU A 47 26.69 -22.57 -39.25
N PRO A 48 26.82 -22.24 -40.55
CA PRO A 48 25.95 -21.25 -41.19
C PRO A 48 24.47 -21.67 -41.20
N MET A 49 24.20 -22.95 -41.41
CA MET A 49 22.86 -23.51 -41.43
C MET A 49 22.24 -23.49 -40.03
N ALA A 50 22.99 -23.92 -39.01
CA ALA A 50 22.55 -23.88 -37.62
C ALA A 50 22.28 -22.46 -37.13
N THR A 51 23.17 -21.52 -37.46
CA THR A 51 23.04 -20.10 -37.10
C THR A 51 21.89 -19.43 -37.85
N GLY A 52 21.71 -19.73 -39.14
CA GLY A 52 20.61 -19.23 -39.96
C GLY A 52 19.26 -19.70 -39.44
N SER A 53 19.12 -20.98 -39.10
CA SER A 53 17.90 -21.53 -38.53
C SER A 53 17.55 -20.93 -37.17
N ALA A 54 18.55 -20.73 -36.30
CA ALA A 54 18.35 -20.06 -35.02
C ALA A 54 17.95 -18.58 -35.21
N ALA A 55 18.59 -17.87 -36.14
CA ALA A 55 18.28 -16.47 -36.42
C ALA A 55 16.85 -16.30 -36.95
N LEU A 56 16.44 -17.14 -37.90
CA LEU A 56 15.08 -17.12 -38.45
C LEU A 56 14.04 -17.44 -37.39
N GLY A 57 14.28 -18.45 -36.55
CA GLY A 57 13.35 -18.83 -35.49
C GLY A 57 13.13 -17.74 -34.45
N ILE A 58 14.21 -17.09 -34.00
CA ILE A 58 14.11 -15.98 -33.05
C ILE A 58 13.39 -14.78 -33.69
N TRP A 59 13.77 -14.42 -34.91
CA TRP A 59 13.13 -13.30 -35.62
C TRP A 59 11.62 -13.54 -35.80
N SER A 60 11.21 -14.75 -36.16
CA SER A 60 9.80 -15.13 -36.26
C SER A 60 9.07 -15.12 -34.91
N GLY A 61 9.69 -15.63 -33.84
CA GLY A 61 9.11 -15.62 -32.49
C GLY A 61 8.90 -14.22 -31.94
N ASP A 62 9.90 -13.36 -32.08
CA ASP A 62 9.88 -11.96 -31.62
C ASP A 62 8.88 -11.09 -32.41
N ILE A 63 8.70 -11.37 -33.71
CA ILE A 63 7.60 -10.79 -34.49
C ILE A 63 6.23 -11.21 -33.92
N GLY A 64 6.10 -12.46 -33.49
CA GLY A 64 4.89 -12.95 -32.81
C GLY A 64 4.56 -12.13 -31.55
N LEU A 65 5.56 -11.80 -30.73
CA LEU A 65 5.37 -10.94 -29.55
C LEU A 65 4.89 -9.53 -29.90
N TYR A 66 5.43 -8.94 -30.97
CA TYR A 66 4.95 -7.64 -31.47
C TYR A 66 3.47 -7.72 -31.88
N PHE A 67 3.08 -8.75 -32.62
CA PHE A 67 1.68 -8.92 -33.04
C PHE A 67 0.74 -9.21 -31.86
N LEU A 68 1.17 -9.95 -30.84
CA LEU A 68 0.40 -10.13 -29.60
C LEU A 68 0.17 -8.79 -28.89
N GLY A 69 1.18 -7.92 -28.85
CA GLY A 69 1.04 -6.56 -28.36
C GLY A 69 0.06 -5.73 -29.19
N TRP A 70 0.16 -5.80 -30.52
CA TRP A 70 -0.72 -5.07 -31.43
C TRP A 70 -2.19 -5.54 -31.35
N LEU A 71 -2.44 -6.84 -31.17
CA LEU A 71 -3.79 -7.38 -30.98
C LEU A 71 -4.48 -6.81 -29.73
N SER A 72 -3.70 -6.46 -28.69
CA SER A 72 -4.24 -5.81 -27.49
C SER A 72 -4.78 -4.39 -27.74
N GLN A 73 -4.39 -3.75 -28.84
CA GLN A 73 -4.88 -2.43 -29.25
C GLN A 73 -6.24 -2.50 -29.94
N LYS A 74 -6.49 -3.56 -30.73
CA LYS A 74 -7.72 -3.72 -31.53
C LYS A 74 -8.85 -4.44 -30.80
N SER A 75 -8.53 -5.29 -29.83
CA SER A 75 -9.54 -5.99 -29.06
C SER A 75 -9.77 -5.29 -27.72
N LYS A 76 -11.04 -4.96 -27.42
CA LYS A 76 -11.50 -4.83 -26.02
C LYS A 76 -11.44 -6.21 -25.36
N THR A 77 -10.26 -6.82 -25.26
CA THR A 77 -10.08 -8.21 -24.83
C THR A 77 -10.48 -8.38 -23.36
N ARG A 78 -11.16 -9.51 -23.07
CA ARG A 78 -11.68 -9.96 -21.76
C ARG A 78 -10.64 -10.30 -20.68
N PHE A 79 -9.34 -10.06 -20.89
CA PHE A 79 -8.27 -10.47 -19.95
C PHE A 79 -7.80 -9.31 -19.04
N PRO A 80 -8.17 -9.29 -17.75
CA PRO A 80 -7.95 -8.14 -16.86
C PRO A 80 -6.47 -7.84 -16.55
N TRP A 81 -5.58 -8.81 -16.71
CA TRP A 81 -4.15 -8.64 -16.38
C TRP A 81 -3.39 -7.81 -17.42
N ILE A 82 -3.78 -7.88 -18.70
CA ILE A 82 -3.21 -7.07 -19.79
C ILE A 82 -3.63 -5.60 -19.61
N GLN A 83 -4.88 -5.34 -19.23
CA GLN A 83 -5.37 -3.99 -18.95
C GLN A 83 -4.68 -3.34 -17.73
N ARG A 84 -4.32 -4.12 -16.69
CA ARG A 84 -3.56 -3.61 -15.53
C ARG A 84 -2.12 -3.21 -15.85
N LEU A 85 -1.53 -3.80 -16.89
CA LEU A 85 -0.21 -3.41 -17.39
C LEU A 85 -0.28 -2.15 -18.29
N ALA A 86 -1.42 -1.96 -18.97
CA ALA A 86 -1.68 -0.94 -19.98
C ALA A 86 -2.52 0.26 -19.47
N SER A 87 -2.06 0.93 -18.40
CA SER A 87 -2.61 2.24 -18.00
C SER A 87 -2.35 3.29 -19.11
N GLU A 88 -3.34 4.10 -19.47
CA GLU A 88 -3.25 5.12 -20.53
C GLU A 88 -2.01 6.02 -20.39
N HIS A 89 -1.66 6.38 -19.15
CA HIS A 89 -0.49 7.21 -18.85
C HIS A 89 0.86 6.52 -19.16
N ARG A 90 0.92 5.18 -19.07
CA ARG A 90 2.12 4.40 -19.45
C ARG A 90 2.21 4.20 -20.97
N ILE A 91 1.08 4.07 -21.65
CA ILE A 91 1.01 3.97 -23.11
C ILE A 91 1.51 5.27 -23.75
N GLU A 92 1.05 6.42 -23.24
CA GLU A 92 1.48 7.74 -23.73
C GLU A 92 2.98 8.00 -23.47
N ARG A 93 3.48 7.60 -22.29
CA ARG A 93 4.92 7.67 -21.99
C ARG A 93 5.74 6.74 -22.89
N GLY A 94 5.24 5.53 -23.15
CA GLY A 94 5.83 4.58 -24.09
C GLY A 94 5.90 5.13 -25.50
N ARG A 95 4.81 5.77 -25.97
CA ARG A 95 4.73 6.39 -27.31
C ARG A 95 5.81 7.46 -27.51
N ARG A 96 6.03 8.34 -26.53
CA ARG A 96 7.10 9.36 -26.59
C ARG A 96 8.50 8.75 -26.60
N LEU A 97 8.70 7.67 -25.83
CA LEU A 97 9.99 6.99 -25.74
C LEU A 97 10.33 6.23 -27.04
N PHE A 98 9.36 5.52 -27.61
CA PHE A 98 9.51 4.85 -28.91
C PHE A 98 9.60 5.82 -30.09
N ALA A 99 8.96 6.99 -30.02
CA ALA A 99 9.10 8.02 -31.05
C ALA A 99 10.53 8.58 -31.15
N ARG A 100 11.25 8.71 -30.02
CA ARG A 100 12.60 9.28 -29.98
C ARG A 100 13.72 8.25 -30.01
N PHE A 101 13.53 7.08 -29.41
CA PHE A 101 14.57 6.06 -29.23
C PHE A 101 14.16 4.65 -29.66
N GLY A 102 13.02 4.47 -30.34
CA GLY A 102 12.43 3.15 -30.58
C GLY A 102 13.39 2.13 -31.22
N THR A 103 14.08 2.50 -32.29
CA THR A 103 15.04 1.63 -32.99
C THR A 103 16.20 1.23 -32.08
N THR A 104 16.82 2.19 -31.39
CA THR A 104 17.93 1.95 -30.46
C THR A 104 17.48 1.12 -29.26
N TRP A 105 16.27 1.35 -28.74
CA TRP A 105 15.72 0.63 -27.61
C TRP A 105 15.43 -0.83 -27.95
N ILE A 106 14.79 -1.11 -29.09
CA ILE A 106 14.55 -2.48 -29.55
C ILE A 106 15.88 -3.23 -29.74
N PHE A 107 16.86 -2.58 -30.36
CA PHE A 107 18.20 -3.12 -30.50
C PHE A 107 18.85 -3.45 -29.14
N LEU A 108 18.90 -2.47 -28.22
CA LEU A 108 19.54 -2.63 -26.91
C LEU A 108 18.80 -3.61 -25.99
N SER A 109 17.48 -3.74 -26.13
CA SER A 109 16.68 -4.65 -25.30
C SER A 109 17.10 -6.11 -25.47
N ARG A 110 17.70 -6.47 -26.61
CA ARG A 110 18.24 -7.81 -26.84
C ARG A 110 19.46 -8.13 -25.98
N PHE A 111 20.22 -7.10 -25.60
CA PHE A 111 21.41 -7.22 -24.75
C PHE A 111 21.09 -7.06 -23.25
N LEU A 112 19.87 -6.64 -22.89
CA LEU A 112 19.42 -6.52 -21.50
C LEU A 112 18.53 -7.72 -21.10
N PRO A 113 18.98 -8.57 -20.15
CA PRO A 113 18.18 -9.70 -19.66
C PRO A 113 16.79 -9.28 -19.16
N GLY A 114 15.75 -10.01 -19.58
CA GLY A 114 14.36 -9.78 -19.16
C GLY A 114 13.65 -8.56 -19.78
N SER A 115 14.33 -7.76 -20.60
CA SER A 115 13.75 -6.53 -21.18
C SER A 115 13.09 -6.72 -22.56
N ARG A 116 13.44 -7.79 -23.28
CA ARG A 116 12.94 -8.13 -24.62
C ARG A 116 11.41 -8.26 -24.68
N VAL A 117 10.85 -9.22 -23.93
CA VAL A 117 9.42 -9.55 -23.95
C VAL A 117 8.55 -8.33 -23.61
N PRO A 118 8.82 -7.56 -22.53
CA PRO A 118 8.07 -6.33 -22.25
C PRO A 118 8.21 -5.28 -23.35
N SER A 119 9.40 -5.12 -23.95
CA SER A 119 9.67 -4.09 -24.96
C SER A 119 8.95 -4.38 -26.29
N TYR A 120 8.92 -5.64 -26.73
CA TYR A 120 8.30 -6.03 -28.00
C TYR A 120 6.78 -5.98 -27.91
N LEU A 121 6.22 -6.48 -26.80
CA LEU A 121 4.80 -6.33 -26.49
C LEU A 121 4.39 -4.86 -26.39
N ALA A 122 5.20 -4.03 -25.72
CA ALA A 122 4.93 -2.60 -25.62
C ALA A 122 5.00 -1.89 -26.97
N ALA A 123 5.97 -2.23 -27.83
CA ALA A 123 6.08 -1.67 -29.17
C ALA A 123 4.83 -1.97 -30.03
N GLY A 124 4.33 -3.20 -29.94
CA GLY A 124 3.07 -3.60 -30.57
C GLY A 124 1.85 -2.89 -29.99
N ALA A 125 1.74 -2.83 -28.65
CA ALA A 125 0.61 -2.22 -27.96
C ALA A 125 0.50 -0.71 -28.19
N VAL A 126 1.63 -0.03 -28.38
CA VAL A 126 1.70 1.41 -28.70
C VAL A 126 1.45 1.68 -30.20
N GLY A 127 1.48 0.64 -31.05
CA GLY A 127 1.31 0.75 -32.50
C GLY A 127 2.54 1.33 -33.21
N TRP A 128 3.74 1.05 -32.72
CA TRP A 128 4.98 1.54 -33.35
C TRP A 128 5.24 0.83 -34.70
N SER A 129 5.80 1.51 -35.70
CA SER A 129 5.85 1.01 -37.08
C SER A 129 6.55 -0.36 -37.22
N PHE A 130 5.82 -1.36 -37.72
CA PHE A 130 6.33 -2.73 -37.94
C PHE A 130 7.61 -2.81 -38.79
N PRO A 131 7.77 -2.09 -39.92
CA PRO A 131 9.00 -2.16 -40.71
C PRO A 131 10.24 -1.69 -39.94
N ARG A 132 10.10 -0.67 -39.09
CA ARG A 132 11.21 -0.19 -38.22
C ARG A 132 11.51 -1.16 -37.09
N PHE A 133 10.48 -1.80 -36.53
CA PHE A 133 10.63 -2.86 -35.55
C PHE A 133 11.36 -4.07 -36.12
N SER A 134 10.87 -4.60 -37.24
CA SER A 134 11.41 -5.80 -37.87
C SER A 134 12.85 -5.62 -38.37
N SER A 135 13.20 -4.44 -38.90
CA SER A 135 14.57 -4.12 -39.32
C SER A 135 15.52 -3.98 -38.12
N ALA A 136 15.13 -3.25 -37.08
CA ALA A 136 15.94 -3.11 -35.86
C ALA A 136 16.18 -4.46 -35.19
N LEU A 137 15.13 -5.28 -35.09
CA LEU A 137 15.19 -6.63 -34.57
C LEU A 137 16.08 -7.53 -35.44
N GLY A 138 15.91 -7.51 -36.76
CA GLY A 138 16.70 -8.30 -37.70
C GLY A 138 18.20 -8.02 -37.58
N ILE A 139 18.58 -6.74 -37.49
CA ILE A 139 19.99 -6.36 -37.27
C ILE A 139 20.49 -6.88 -35.91
N ALA A 140 19.69 -6.75 -34.85
CA ALA A 140 20.06 -7.25 -33.52
C ALA A 140 20.22 -8.77 -33.50
N VAL A 141 19.35 -9.52 -34.18
CA VAL A 141 19.41 -10.98 -34.33
C VAL A 141 20.64 -11.39 -35.12
N LEU A 142 20.91 -10.74 -36.26
CA LEU A 142 22.06 -11.04 -37.12
C LEU A 142 23.41 -10.76 -36.44
N ILE A 143 23.45 -9.90 -35.43
CA ILE A 143 24.65 -9.67 -34.61
C ILE A 143 24.71 -10.67 -33.45
N TRP A 144 23.63 -10.78 -32.67
CA TRP A 144 23.62 -11.58 -31.45
C TRP A 144 23.72 -13.09 -31.70
N THR A 145 22.95 -13.59 -32.67
CA THR A 145 22.82 -15.03 -32.90
C THR A 145 24.15 -15.65 -33.34
N PRO A 146 24.90 -15.11 -34.32
CA PRO A 146 26.23 -15.64 -34.67
C PRO A 146 27.25 -15.55 -33.55
N ILE A 147 27.20 -14.51 -32.70
CA ILE A 147 28.07 -14.40 -31.53
C ILE A 147 27.79 -15.56 -30.57
N LEU A 148 26.52 -15.83 -30.26
CA LEU A 148 26.13 -16.86 -29.29
C LEU A 148 26.32 -18.28 -29.84
N THR A 149 25.92 -18.55 -31.09
CA THR A 149 26.11 -19.85 -31.74
C THR A 149 27.59 -20.12 -32.02
N GLY A 150 28.35 -19.12 -32.45
CA GLY A 150 29.79 -19.20 -32.66
C GLY A 150 30.56 -19.40 -31.36
N PHE A 151 30.22 -18.66 -30.31
CA PHE A 151 30.79 -18.88 -28.98
C PHE A 151 30.49 -20.31 -28.50
N SER A 152 29.26 -20.80 -28.65
CA SER A 152 28.90 -22.17 -28.31
C SER A 152 29.63 -23.21 -29.17
N PHE A 153 29.89 -22.93 -30.45
CA PHE A 153 30.66 -23.79 -31.35
C PHE A 153 32.12 -23.93 -30.88
N TYR A 154 32.80 -22.82 -30.57
CA TYR A 154 34.19 -22.83 -30.13
C TYR A 154 34.36 -23.28 -28.66
N SER A 155 33.37 -22.98 -27.81
CA SER A 155 33.42 -23.30 -26.38
C SER A 155 32.73 -24.61 -26.02
N GLY A 156 31.91 -25.20 -26.90
CA GLY A 156 30.99 -26.31 -26.59
C GLY A 156 31.65 -27.53 -25.97
N GLN A 157 32.90 -27.84 -26.33
CA GLN A 157 33.67 -28.92 -25.69
C GLN A 157 34.16 -28.57 -24.27
N ARG A 158 34.37 -27.29 -23.94
CA ARG A 158 34.83 -26.82 -22.61
C ARG A 158 33.69 -26.36 -21.70
N THR A 159 32.62 -25.83 -22.26
CA THR A 159 31.46 -25.26 -21.54
C THR A 159 30.57 -26.33 -20.93
N LEU A 160 30.44 -27.50 -21.58
CA LEU A 160 29.70 -28.65 -21.01
C LEU A 160 30.34 -29.14 -19.70
N LEU A 161 31.69 -29.20 -19.64
CA LEU A 161 32.44 -29.56 -18.44
C LEU A 161 32.37 -28.50 -17.32
N PHE A 162 32.20 -27.22 -17.69
CA PHE A 162 32.10 -26.12 -16.74
C PHE A 162 30.69 -26.00 -16.14
N LEU A 163 29.64 -26.20 -16.95
CA LEU A 163 28.23 -26.15 -16.51
C LEU A 163 27.87 -27.29 -15.56
N GLU A 164 28.38 -28.50 -15.78
CA GLU A 164 28.16 -29.64 -14.87
C GLU A 164 28.82 -29.42 -13.50
N ASN A 165 30.00 -28.79 -13.44
CA ASN A 165 30.73 -28.55 -12.19
C ASN A 165 30.21 -27.34 -11.38
N TYR A 166 29.63 -26.31 -12.02
CA TYR A 166 29.27 -25.05 -11.36
C TYR A 166 27.77 -24.72 -11.32
N GLN A 167 26.90 -25.65 -11.73
CA GLN A 167 25.44 -25.45 -11.75
C GLN A 167 24.86 -25.01 -10.39
N ARG A 168 25.47 -25.45 -9.27
CA ARG A 168 25.06 -25.06 -7.90
C ARG A 168 25.47 -23.63 -7.52
N LEU A 169 26.53 -23.07 -8.13
CA LEU A 169 27.08 -21.74 -7.83
C LEU A 169 26.54 -20.64 -8.77
N ALA A 170 26.13 -21.01 -9.98
CA ALA A 170 25.63 -20.06 -10.98
C ALA A 170 24.37 -19.29 -10.51
N TRP A 171 23.40 -19.98 -9.90
CA TRP A 171 22.17 -19.34 -9.41
C TRP A 171 22.41 -18.35 -8.26
N PRO A 172 23.13 -18.72 -7.18
CA PRO A 172 23.49 -17.76 -6.13
C PRO A 172 24.28 -16.55 -6.67
N LEU A 173 25.19 -16.76 -7.63
CA LEU A 173 25.96 -15.69 -8.24
C LEU A 173 25.05 -14.73 -9.03
N LEU A 174 24.14 -15.25 -9.86
CA LEU A 174 23.19 -14.44 -10.60
C LEU A 174 22.24 -13.66 -9.68
N LEU A 175 21.74 -14.30 -8.62
CA LEU A 175 20.87 -13.66 -7.63
C LEU A 175 21.62 -12.57 -6.85
N SER A 176 22.88 -12.81 -6.47
CA SER A 176 23.70 -11.83 -5.75
C SER A 176 24.07 -10.62 -6.63
N VAL A 177 24.44 -10.84 -7.89
CA VAL A 177 24.68 -9.76 -8.86
C VAL A 177 23.39 -8.98 -9.12
N GLY A 178 22.26 -9.66 -9.32
CA GLY A 178 20.95 -9.02 -9.48
C GLY A 178 20.55 -8.18 -8.27
N LEU A 179 20.77 -8.71 -7.06
CA LEU A 179 20.54 -7.99 -5.80
C LEU A 179 21.48 -6.78 -5.67
N LEU A 180 22.76 -6.92 -6.02
CA LEU A 180 23.74 -5.84 -5.98
C LEU A 180 23.35 -4.69 -6.93
N ILE A 181 22.94 -5.01 -8.15
CA ILE A 181 22.45 -4.01 -9.13
C ILE A 181 21.20 -3.33 -8.58
N TYR A 182 20.25 -4.10 -8.06
CA TYR A 182 19.03 -3.57 -7.45
C TYR A 182 19.34 -2.61 -6.29
N LEU A 183 20.21 -3.02 -5.36
CA LEU A 183 20.62 -2.20 -4.22
C LEU A 183 21.37 -0.95 -4.68
N SER A 184 22.22 -1.05 -5.70
CA SER A 184 22.93 0.10 -6.28
C SER A 184 21.95 1.12 -6.86
N ILE A 185 20.95 0.67 -7.63
CA ILE A 185 19.92 1.55 -8.19
C ILE A 185 19.07 2.20 -7.07
N LYS A 186 18.76 1.45 -6.00
CA LYS A 186 17.85 1.92 -4.95
C LYS A 186 18.51 2.73 -3.85
N LEU A 187 19.81 2.52 -3.59
CA LEU A 187 20.55 3.13 -2.49
C LEU A 187 21.65 4.05 -3.00
N VAL A 188 22.44 3.65 -4.01
CA VAL A 188 23.61 4.42 -4.46
C VAL A 188 23.20 5.58 -5.37
N ILE A 189 22.38 5.33 -6.40
CA ILE A 189 21.95 6.39 -7.34
C ILE A 189 21.28 7.58 -6.63
N PRO A 190 20.34 7.38 -5.69
CA PRO A 190 19.69 8.53 -5.04
C PRO A 190 20.64 9.37 -4.18
N LEU A 191 21.78 8.83 -3.71
CA LEU A 191 22.75 9.59 -2.91
C LEU A 191 23.42 10.73 -3.68
N PHE A 192 23.50 10.62 -5.02
CA PHE A 192 24.08 11.66 -5.86
C PHE A 192 23.20 12.91 -6.01
N SER A 193 21.93 12.84 -5.63
CA SER A 193 21.00 13.98 -5.68
C SER A 193 20.59 14.41 -4.27
N TRP A 194 20.43 15.71 -4.03
CA TRP A 194 19.92 16.21 -2.76
C TRP A 194 18.54 15.60 -2.43
N ARG A 195 17.63 15.63 -3.41
CA ARG A 195 16.29 15.03 -3.32
C ARG A 195 16.35 13.55 -2.93
N GLY A 196 17.20 12.77 -3.59
CA GLY A 196 17.35 11.35 -3.31
C GLY A 196 17.94 11.07 -1.93
N ARG A 197 18.94 11.86 -1.47
CA ARG A 197 19.47 11.77 -0.09
C ARG A 197 18.38 12.01 0.95
N ARG A 198 17.53 13.02 0.76
CA ARG A 198 16.41 13.32 1.68
C ARG A 198 15.36 12.22 1.70
N ILE A 199 14.99 11.67 0.55
CA ILE A 199 14.08 10.51 0.47
C ILE A 199 14.68 9.27 1.16
N LEU A 200 15.98 9.00 0.97
CA LEU A 200 16.67 7.89 1.64
C LEU A 200 16.70 8.08 3.16
N ALA A 201 17.02 9.28 3.63
CA ALA A 201 16.96 9.61 5.05
C ALA A 201 15.55 9.39 5.63
N GLY A 202 14.51 9.77 4.89
CA GLY A 202 13.11 9.49 5.24
C GLY A 202 12.81 7.98 5.34
N ARG A 203 13.28 7.18 4.37
CA ARG A 203 13.15 5.71 4.42
C ARG A 203 13.87 5.10 5.62
N TRP A 204 15.08 5.57 5.91
CA TRP A 204 15.85 5.14 7.07
C TRP A 204 15.13 5.45 8.39
N ARG A 205 14.51 6.64 8.50
CA ARG A 205 13.67 6.98 9.65
C ARG A 205 12.47 6.06 9.79
N ARG A 206 11.80 5.71 8.70
CA ARG A 206 10.70 4.73 8.73
C ARG A 206 11.15 3.33 9.15
N PHE A 207 12.38 2.95 8.82
CA PHE A 207 12.95 1.68 9.22
C PHE A 207 13.36 1.67 10.69
N THR A 208 13.94 2.76 11.21
CA THR A 208 14.45 2.84 12.59
C THR A 208 13.39 3.26 13.62
N ARG A 209 12.42 4.08 13.22
CA ARG A 209 11.35 4.55 14.10
C ARG A 209 10.12 3.67 13.95
N TRP A 210 9.81 2.94 15.02
CA TRP A 210 8.72 1.98 15.03
C TRP A 210 7.32 2.61 14.89
N GLU A 211 7.18 3.92 15.07
CA GLU A 211 5.93 4.67 14.76
C GLU A 211 5.45 4.44 13.31
N TYR A 212 6.39 4.19 12.38
CA TYR A 212 6.07 3.95 10.97
C TYR A 212 6.02 2.47 10.57
N TRP A 213 6.24 1.56 11.51
CA TRP A 213 6.31 0.14 11.20
C TRP A 213 4.92 -0.37 10.83
N PRO A 214 4.85 -1.28 9.83
CA PRO A 214 3.59 -1.86 9.44
C PRO A 214 2.98 -2.66 10.61
N PRO A 215 1.63 -2.67 10.73
CA PRO A 215 0.96 -3.41 11.79
C PRO A 215 1.31 -4.90 11.83
N ALA A 216 1.64 -5.50 10.67
CA ALA A 216 2.09 -6.89 10.56
C ALA A 216 3.40 -7.20 11.31
N ILE A 217 4.21 -6.19 11.65
CA ILE A 217 5.42 -6.35 12.47
C ILE A 217 5.12 -6.04 13.93
N VAL A 218 4.38 -4.96 14.20
CA VAL A 218 4.12 -4.49 15.56
C VAL A 218 3.17 -5.43 16.32
N TYR A 219 2.08 -5.87 15.69
CA TYR A 219 1.07 -6.68 16.37
C TYR A 219 1.57 -8.04 16.85
N PRO A 220 2.31 -8.83 16.04
CA PRO A 220 2.88 -10.08 16.56
C PRO A 220 3.73 -9.87 17.81
N LEU A 221 4.54 -8.80 17.86
CA LEU A 221 5.36 -8.49 19.02
C LEU A 221 4.54 -8.09 20.27
N ALA A 222 3.45 -7.35 20.06
CA ALA A 222 2.58 -6.86 21.14
C ALA A 222 1.62 -7.92 21.68
N ILE A 223 1.08 -8.77 20.79
CA ILE A 223 -0.03 -9.70 21.05
C ILE A 223 0.47 -11.11 21.37
N TRP A 224 1.71 -11.49 21.01
CA TRP A 224 2.29 -12.80 21.36
C TRP A 224 2.12 -13.20 22.85
N PRO A 225 2.30 -12.28 23.82
CA PRO A 225 2.07 -12.60 25.24
C PRO A 225 0.61 -12.96 25.59
N LEU A 226 -0.38 -12.60 24.76
CA LEU A 226 -1.77 -13.04 24.94
C LEU A 226 -1.95 -14.52 24.58
N LEU A 227 -1.12 -15.09 23.70
CA LEU A 227 -1.11 -16.53 23.41
C LEU A 227 -0.73 -17.34 24.66
N PHE A 228 0.08 -16.81 25.57
CA PHE A 228 0.36 -17.47 26.84
C PHE A 228 -0.83 -17.48 27.80
N ARG A 229 -1.72 -16.48 27.72
CA ARG A 229 -3.00 -16.50 28.46
C ARG A 229 -3.94 -17.56 27.89
N TRP A 230 -3.93 -17.76 26.57
CA TRP A 230 -4.66 -18.85 25.93
C TRP A 230 -4.22 -20.22 26.46
N LEU A 231 -2.91 -20.45 26.61
CA LEU A 231 -2.37 -21.67 27.21
C LEU A 231 -2.74 -21.89 28.69
N ARG A 232 -3.21 -20.85 29.39
CA ARG A 232 -3.64 -20.89 30.80
C ARG A 232 -5.16 -20.85 30.99
N GLY A 233 -5.92 -21.24 29.95
CA GLY A 233 -7.38 -21.38 30.03
C GLY A 233 -8.20 -20.15 29.63
N GLY A 234 -7.57 -19.10 29.08
CA GLY A 234 -8.30 -18.01 28.40
C GLY A 234 -8.72 -18.40 26.98
N ARG A 235 -9.75 -17.77 26.41
CA ARG A 235 -10.11 -18.01 25.00
C ARG A 235 -9.39 -17.00 24.09
N PRO A 236 -8.91 -17.41 22.90
CA PRO A 236 -8.06 -16.57 22.06
C PRO A 236 -8.75 -15.31 21.53
N LEU A 237 -10.08 -15.28 21.54
CA LEU A 237 -10.91 -14.21 20.97
C LEU A 237 -11.67 -13.40 22.03
N ASP A 238 -11.32 -13.53 23.32
CA ASP A 238 -12.02 -12.81 24.42
C ASP A 238 -12.13 -11.30 24.15
N PHE A 239 -11.12 -10.69 23.52
CA PHE A 239 -11.12 -9.25 23.24
C PHE A 239 -12.19 -8.83 22.21
N LEU A 240 -12.75 -9.75 21.42
CA LEU A 240 -13.84 -9.47 20.47
C LEU A 240 -15.22 -9.42 21.13
N SER A 241 -15.30 -9.67 22.44
CA SER A 241 -16.53 -9.59 23.23
C SER A 241 -16.48 -8.48 24.31
N CYS A 242 -15.56 -7.51 24.20
CA CYS A 242 -15.46 -6.45 25.21
C CYS A 242 -16.50 -5.33 25.06
N ASN A 243 -17.18 -5.19 23.93
CA ASN A 243 -18.27 -4.22 23.73
C ASN A 243 -19.50 -4.91 23.09
N PRO A 244 -20.45 -5.44 23.88
CA PRO A 244 -21.67 -6.06 23.37
C PRO A 244 -22.48 -5.18 22.40
N ALA A 245 -22.39 -3.87 22.56
CA ALA A 245 -23.13 -2.91 21.74
C ALA A 245 -22.54 -2.67 20.35
N MET A 246 -21.38 -3.26 20.06
CA MET A 246 -20.67 -3.14 18.79
C MET A 246 -20.42 -4.53 18.19
N PRO A 247 -20.76 -4.77 16.92
CA PRO A 247 -20.39 -6.01 16.24
C PRO A 247 -18.89 -6.30 16.38
N PHE A 248 -18.54 -7.50 16.85
CA PHE A 248 -17.16 -7.92 17.12
C PHE A 248 -16.37 -6.94 17.99
N SER A 249 -17.05 -6.22 18.89
CA SER A 249 -16.50 -5.17 19.73
C SER A 249 -15.79 -4.04 18.98
N GLY A 250 -16.16 -3.80 17.72
CA GLY A 250 -15.53 -2.76 16.90
C GLY A 250 -14.17 -3.18 16.31
N PHE A 251 -14.11 -4.41 15.83
CA PHE A 251 -12.90 -4.96 15.22
C PHE A 251 -12.74 -4.56 13.75
N ALA A 252 -13.84 -4.50 13.00
CA ALA A 252 -13.86 -4.08 11.60
C ALA A 252 -15.31 -3.79 11.17
N MET A 253 -15.45 -3.07 10.05
CA MET A 253 -16.74 -2.87 9.36
C MET A 253 -17.81 -2.14 10.19
N GLU A 254 -17.40 -1.29 11.12
CA GLU A 254 -18.30 -0.48 11.94
C GLU A 254 -19.01 0.59 11.10
N SER A 255 -20.34 0.69 11.26
CA SER A 255 -21.12 1.83 10.76
C SER A 255 -20.89 3.01 11.71
N LYS A 256 -20.38 4.12 11.16
CA LYS A 256 -20.21 5.37 11.92
C LYS A 256 -21.56 5.92 12.39
N GLY A 257 -22.59 5.82 11.56
CA GLY A 257 -23.94 6.25 11.94
C GLY A 257 -24.48 5.44 13.12
N ASP A 258 -24.41 4.11 13.06
CA ASP A 258 -24.97 3.26 14.13
C ASP A 258 -24.29 3.50 15.48
N ILE A 259 -22.97 3.75 15.47
CA ILE A 259 -22.21 4.11 16.67
C ILE A 259 -22.63 5.47 17.21
N LEU A 260 -22.82 6.47 16.34
CA LEU A 260 -23.22 7.81 16.78
C LEU A 260 -24.65 7.84 17.33
N ASP A 261 -25.55 7.02 16.80
CA ASP A 261 -26.92 6.86 17.29
C ASP A 261 -27.00 6.18 18.67
N GLY A 262 -25.97 5.42 19.05
CA GLY A 262 -25.88 4.78 20.37
C GLY A 262 -25.64 5.74 21.53
N PHE A 263 -25.39 7.03 21.27
CA PHE A 263 -25.11 8.02 22.30
C PHE A 263 -26.34 8.83 22.71
N THR A 264 -26.67 8.77 23.99
CA THR A 264 -27.66 9.66 24.63
C THR A 264 -26.98 10.46 25.74
N PRO A 265 -26.27 11.56 25.43
CA PRO A 265 -25.45 12.25 26.42
C PRO A 265 -26.32 12.85 27.55
N PRO A 266 -26.04 12.52 28.84
CA PRO A 266 -26.86 12.97 29.97
C PRO A 266 -26.66 14.46 30.30
N HIS A 267 -25.54 15.06 29.86
CA HIS A 267 -25.20 16.46 30.11
C HIS A 267 -24.67 17.13 28.82
N PRO A 268 -25.56 17.58 27.92
CA PRO A 268 -25.18 18.11 26.61
C PRO A 268 -24.26 19.35 26.68
N HIS A 269 -24.22 20.05 27.82
CA HIS A 269 -23.32 21.19 28.04
C HIS A 269 -21.86 20.79 28.29
N ARG A 270 -21.59 19.59 28.82
CA ARG A 270 -20.21 19.10 29.05
C ARG A 270 -19.72 18.26 27.90
N ILE A 271 -20.56 17.34 27.44
CA ILE A 271 -20.26 16.46 26.32
C ILE A 271 -21.47 16.25 25.44
N ARG A 272 -21.28 16.35 24.13
CA ARG A 272 -22.29 16.07 23.11
C ARG A 272 -21.69 15.29 21.95
N THR A 273 -22.53 14.66 21.14
CA THR A 273 -22.12 14.14 19.83
C THR A 273 -22.15 15.24 18.79
N ALA A 274 -21.30 15.13 17.78
CA ALA A 274 -21.35 16.01 16.63
C ALA A 274 -22.63 15.75 15.82
N SER A 275 -23.34 16.82 15.47
CA SER A 275 -24.51 16.79 14.61
C SER A 275 -24.15 16.16 13.28
N TYR A 276 -24.99 15.24 12.81
CA TYR A 276 -24.75 14.55 11.56
C TYR A 276 -26.06 14.10 10.91
N ARG A 277 -26.00 13.79 9.62
CA ARG A 277 -27.12 13.23 8.85
C ARG A 277 -26.60 12.13 7.93
N ARG A 278 -27.28 10.99 7.90
CA ARG A 278 -27.01 9.90 6.95
C ARG A 278 -27.44 10.32 5.55
N LEU A 279 -26.65 9.95 4.55
CA LEU A 279 -26.89 10.26 3.14
C LEU A 279 -27.26 8.96 2.41
N THR A 280 -28.42 8.98 1.75
CA THR A 280 -28.88 7.90 0.86
C THR A 280 -28.59 8.31 -0.59
N GLY A 281 -28.09 7.37 -1.40
CA GLY A 281 -27.41 7.68 -2.68
C GLY A 281 -28.22 8.34 -3.81
N LYS A 282 -29.51 8.62 -3.62
CA LYS A 282 -30.35 9.31 -4.63
C LYS A 282 -30.44 10.82 -4.41
N ASP A 283 -30.45 11.30 -3.16
CA ASP A 283 -30.70 12.70 -2.80
C ASP A 283 -29.56 13.31 -1.96
N GLY A 284 -28.33 12.82 -2.16
CA GLY A 284 -27.19 13.15 -1.31
C GLY A 284 -26.84 14.64 -1.28
N LEU A 285 -26.93 15.34 -2.41
CA LEU A 285 -26.56 16.76 -2.46
C LEU A 285 -27.61 17.64 -1.76
N ASP A 286 -28.89 17.40 -1.98
CA ASP A 286 -29.97 18.17 -1.35
C ASP A 286 -29.96 17.96 0.17
N ALA A 287 -29.70 16.74 0.63
CA ALA A 287 -29.52 16.44 2.04
C ALA A 287 -28.34 17.18 2.67
N VAL A 288 -27.22 17.34 1.93
CA VAL A 288 -26.05 18.14 2.36
C VAL A 288 -26.40 19.62 2.40
N LEU A 289 -27.07 20.16 1.38
CA LEU A 289 -27.46 21.57 1.34
C LEU A 289 -28.40 21.92 2.51
N ALA A 290 -29.41 21.08 2.77
CA ALA A 290 -30.30 21.25 3.91
C ALA A 290 -29.57 21.15 5.26
N PHE A 291 -28.51 20.35 5.35
CA PHE A 291 -27.68 20.26 6.56
C PHE A 291 -26.83 21.53 6.75
N VAL A 292 -26.27 22.05 5.66
CA VAL A 292 -25.48 23.29 5.63
C VAL A 292 -26.31 24.52 5.99
N GLU A 293 -27.60 24.57 5.63
CA GLU A 293 -28.49 25.66 6.06
C GLU A 293 -28.54 25.82 7.59
N GLN A 294 -28.33 24.72 8.34
CA GLN A 294 -28.34 24.73 9.80
C GLN A 294 -26.94 24.87 10.42
N HIS A 295 -25.87 24.46 9.73
CA HIS A 295 -24.53 24.34 10.30
C HIS A 295 -23.46 25.21 9.62
N SER A 296 -23.79 25.86 8.50
CA SER A 296 -22.87 26.60 7.62
C SER A 296 -21.74 25.73 7.04
N TRP A 297 -21.03 26.28 6.04
CA TRP A 297 -19.78 25.69 5.55
C TRP A 297 -18.61 26.03 6.49
N PRO A 298 -17.56 25.19 6.55
CA PRO A 298 -17.43 23.89 5.91
C PRO A 298 -18.21 22.78 6.65
N VAL A 299 -18.42 21.63 5.99
CA VAL A 299 -18.95 20.40 6.60
C VAL A 299 -18.06 19.21 6.26
N VAL A 300 -18.17 18.13 7.02
CA VAL A 300 -17.39 16.90 6.80
C VAL A 300 -18.25 15.85 6.12
N LEU A 301 -17.83 15.38 4.94
CA LEU A 301 -18.41 14.20 4.31
C LEU A 301 -17.56 12.98 4.62
N LYS A 302 -18.19 11.91 5.11
CA LYS A 302 -17.50 10.64 5.35
C LYS A 302 -18.32 9.44 4.91
N LEU A 303 -17.64 8.42 4.40
CA LEU A 303 -18.26 7.10 4.19
C LEU A 303 -18.68 6.52 5.54
N ASP A 304 -19.87 5.90 5.57
CA ASP A 304 -20.43 5.32 6.78
C ASP A 304 -19.52 4.21 7.33
N VAL A 305 -19.02 3.36 6.44
CA VAL A 305 -18.00 2.35 6.77
C VAL A 305 -16.70 2.73 6.07
N GLY A 306 -15.63 2.94 6.85
CA GLY A 306 -14.32 3.30 6.34
C GLY A 306 -13.33 3.55 7.47
N GLU A 307 -12.06 3.25 7.23
CA GLU A 307 -10.98 3.31 8.23
C GLU A 307 -9.88 4.27 7.81
N ARG A 308 -9.09 4.76 8.78
CA ARG A 308 -7.85 5.53 8.55
C ARG A 308 -8.03 6.75 7.63
N GLY A 309 -9.15 7.46 7.78
CA GLY A 309 -9.46 8.65 7.00
C GLY A 309 -9.82 8.39 5.53
N GLN A 310 -9.96 7.14 5.10
CA GLN A 310 -10.41 6.82 3.76
C GLN A 310 -11.86 7.27 3.56
N GLY A 311 -12.10 8.02 2.49
CA GLY A 311 -13.42 8.56 2.21
C GLY A 311 -13.88 9.57 3.25
N VAL A 312 -12.98 10.37 3.82
CA VAL A 312 -13.30 11.53 4.65
C VAL A 312 -12.82 12.79 3.93
N ALA A 313 -13.69 13.79 3.77
CA ALA A 313 -13.36 15.07 3.15
C ALA A 313 -13.98 16.23 3.94
N ILE A 314 -13.20 17.28 4.17
CA ILE A 314 -13.69 18.57 4.64
C ILE A 314 -14.07 19.37 3.39
N VAL A 315 -15.36 19.66 3.27
CA VAL A 315 -15.96 20.25 2.08
C VAL A 315 -16.39 21.68 2.41
N ARG A 316 -15.95 22.63 1.57
CA ARG A 316 -16.13 24.07 1.81
C ARG A 316 -17.21 24.72 0.97
N ASN A 317 -17.68 24.03 -0.07
CA ASN A 317 -18.68 24.55 -1.00
C ASN A 317 -19.47 23.42 -1.67
N LYS A 318 -20.52 23.82 -2.40
CA LYS A 318 -21.41 22.91 -3.13
C LYS A 318 -20.69 22.06 -4.18
N ASP A 319 -19.71 22.63 -4.87
CA ASP A 319 -19.03 21.96 -5.98
C ASP A 319 -18.15 20.81 -5.47
N GLU A 320 -17.36 21.08 -4.42
CA GLU A 320 -16.59 20.06 -3.70
C GLU A 320 -17.49 18.94 -3.14
N ALA A 321 -18.67 19.29 -2.60
CA ALA A 321 -19.62 18.31 -2.10
C ALA A 321 -20.12 17.39 -3.22
N ASN A 322 -20.50 18.00 -4.35
CA ASN A 322 -21.01 17.27 -5.50
C ASN A 322 -19.93 16.37 -6.12
N GLU A 323 -18.68 16.85 -6.25
CA GLU A 323 -17.56 16.03 -6.72
C GLU A 323 -17.35 14.81 -5.82
N TRP A 324 -17.30 15.01 -4.51
CA TRP A 324 -17.11 13.93 -3.55
C TRP A 324 -18.25 12.91 -3.61
N LEU A 325 -19.51 13.38 -3.66
CA LEU A 325 -20.68 12.50 -3.75
C LEU A 325 -20.69 11.68 -5.05
N ASN A 326 -20.28 12.28 -6.18
CA ASN A 326 -20.19 11.57 -7.45
C ASN A 326 -19.12 10.48 -7.42
N LEU A 327 -17.98 10.73 -6.80
CA LEU A 327 -16.91 9.73 -6.61
C LEU A 327 -17.36 8.56 -5.71
N ASN A 328 -18.30 8.81 -4.79
CA ASN A 328 -18.74 7.85 -3.77
C ASN A 328 -20.20 7.40 -3.91
N LYS A 329 -20.82 7.58 -5.08
CA LYS A 329 -22.28 7.48 -5.30
C LYS A 329 -22.93 6.17 -4.87
N ASN A 330 -22.17 5.07 -4.81
CA ASN A 330 -22.64 3.73 -4.48
C ASN A 330 -22.34 3.30 -3.04
N SER A 331 -21.86 4.21 -2.18
CA SER A 331 -21.50 3.90 -0.80
C SER A 331 -22.33 4.73 0.18
N PRO A 332 -22.89 4.11 1.23
CA PRO A 332 -23.50 4.86 2.33
C PRO A 332 -22.51 5.87 2.89
N ALA A 333 -23.00 7.09 3.13
CA ALA A 333 -22.20 8.19 3.61
C ALA A 333 -22.98 8.98 4.66
N LEU A 334 -22.30 9.91 5.30
CA LEU A 334 -22.89 10.84 6.23
C LEU A 334 -22.24 12.22 6.08
N VAL A 335 -23.03 13.25 6.30
CA VAL A 335 -22.57 14.63 6.49
C VAL A 335 -22.54 14.92 7.98
N GLN A 336 -21.47 15.54 8.46
CA GLN A 336 -21.27 15.89 9.86
C GLN A 336 -20.82 17.36 9.95
N GLU A 337 -21.22 18.04 11.01
CA GLU A 337 -20.78 19.42 11.25
C GLU A 337 -19.25 19.50 11.37
N PHE A 338 -18.66 20.58 10.88
CA PHE A 338 -17.25 20.83 11.06
C PHE A 338 -17.02 21.58 12.37
N ILE A 339 -16.23 20.99 13.28
CA ILE A 339 -15.95 21.57 14.59
C ILE A 339 -14.48 21.95 14.67
N THR A 340 -14.21 23.20 15.04
CA THR A 340 -12.87 23.76 15.25
C THR A 340 -12.34 23.43 16.65
N GLY A 341 -11.11 23.84 16.95
CA GLY A 341 -10.45 23.58 18.24
C GLY A 341 -9.48 22.39 18.20
N LEU A 342 -9.06 21.95 19.37
CA LEU A 342 -8.13 20.82 19.54
C LEU A 342 -8.83 19.50 19.24
N GLU A 343 -8.19 18.65 18.43
CA GLU A 343 -8.61 17.26 18.26
C GLU A 343 -7.83 16.36 19.22
N VAL A 344 -8.53 15.52 19.98
CA VAL A 344 -7.93 14.60 20.95
C VAL A 344 -8.50 13.19 20.80
N GLY A 345 -7.63 12.19 20.97
CA GLY A 345 -8.02 10.79 21.11
C GLY A 345 -7.94 10.36 22.57
N ILE A 346 -9.08 10.06 23.19
CA ILE A 346 -9.20 9.64 24.59
C ILE A 346 -9.63 8.17 24.62
N HIS A 347 -8.75 7.31 25.12
CA HIS A 347 -9.10 5.92 25.37
C HIS A 347 -9.70 5.78 26.76
N TRP A 348 -10.88 5.17 26.82
CA TRP A 348 -11.63 4.93 28.05
C TRP A 348 -11.93 3.44 28.21
N ALA A 349 -11.93 2.96 29.44
CA ALA A 349 -12.30 1.58 29.75
C ALA A 349 -12.97 1.44 31.11
N ARG A 350 -13.97 0.55 31.20
CA ARG A 350 -14.68 0.19 32.43
C ARG A 350 -14.93 -1.31 32.47
N ARG A 351 -14.50 -1.98 33.54
CA ARG A 351 -14.79 -3.43 33.68
C ARG A 351 -16.23 -3.66 34.13
N PRO A 352 -16.84 -4.82 33.78
CA PRO A 352 -18.09 -5.25 34.38
C PRO A 352 -18.00 -5.20 35.90
N GLY A 353 -19.04 -4.65 36.55
CA GLY A 353 -19.11 -4.44 38.00
C GLY A 353 -18.34 -3.22 38.54
N GLU A 354 -17.52 -2.52 37.75
CA GLU A 354 -16.89 -1.27 38.20
C GLU A 354 -17.90 -0.11 38.18
N THR A 355 -17.94 0.63 39.29
CA THR A 355 -18.84 1.77 39.46
C THR A 355 -18.43 2.99 38.64
N SER A 356 -17.21 3.04 38.10
CA SER A 356 -16.69 4.10 37.22
C SER A 356 -15.63 3.56 36.26
N GLY A 357 -15.55 4.13 35.07
CA GLY A 357 -14.49 3.87 34.10
C GLY A 357 -13.27 4.77 34.30
N ARG A 358 -12.22 4.52 33.51
CA ARG A 358 -10.95 5.25 33.58
C ARG A 358 -10.40 5.59 32.20
N ILE A 359 -9.73 6.73 32.10
CA ILE A 359 -8.95 7.10 30.92
C ILE A 359 -7.61 6.35 30.96
N THR A 360 -7.30 5.59 29.92
CA THR A 360 -6.04 4.82 29.82
C THR A 360 -5.03 5.43 28.84
N SER A 361 -5.50 6.32 27.96
CA SER A 361 -4.67 7.05 27.00
C SER A 361 -5.33 8.38 26.66
N LEU A 362 -4.52 9.43 26.52
CA LEU A 362 -4.94 10.71 25.96
C LEU A 362 -3.85 11.18 25.02
N ALA A 363 -4.21 11.49 23.77
CA ALA A 363 -3.29 12.09 22.82
C ALA A 363 -3.93 13.27 22.07
N ARG A 364 -3.17 14.35 21.89
CA ARG A 364 -3.53 15.44 20.96
C ARG A 364 -3.20 15.01 19.55
N LYS A 365 -4.07 15.36 18.60
CA LYS A 365 -3.87 15.11 17.17
C LYS A 365 -3.66 16.44 16.48
N LEU A 366 -2.42 16.69 16.08
CA LEU A 366 -2.01 17.93 15.46
C LEU A 366 -1.88 17.73 13.94
N PRO A 367 -2.36 18.70 13.13
CA PRO A 367 -2.10 18.69 11.69
C PRO A 367 -0.60 18.83 11.45
N GLN A 368 -0.08 18.08 10.47
CA GLN A 368 1.30 18.31 10.02
C GLN A 368 1.31 19.62 9.24
N SER A 369 2.12 20.57 9.68
CA SER A 369 2.31 21.84 8.98
C SER A 369 3.77 22.24 8.95
N LEU A 370 4.15 22.98 7.92
CA LEU A 370 5.46 23.59 7.73
C LEU A 370 5.29 25.11 7.70
N SER A 371 6.35 25.84 8.01
CA SER A 371 6.37 27.30 7.87
C SER A 371 7.18 27.68 6.64
N GLY A 372 6.61 28.52 5.79
CA GLY A 372 7.30 29.11 4.66
C GLY A 372 8.47 29.97 5.12
N ASN A 373 9.53 29.96 4.32
CA ASN A 373 10.73 30.77 4.55
C ASN A 373 10.99 31.76 3.42
N GLY A 374 10.05 31.92 2.47
CA GLY A 374 10.16 32.82 1.32
C GLY A 374 11.23 32.45 0.30
N ARG A 375 11.91 31.29 0.45
CA ARG A 375 13.06 30.91 -0.39
C ARG A 375 12.94 29.50 -0.97
N GLU A 376 12.51 28.54 -0.16
CA GLU A 376 12.38 27.14 -0.55
C GLU A 376 10.98 26.85 -1.09
N THR A 377 10.93 26.00 -2.10
CA THR A 377 9.68 25.48 -2.65
C THR A 377 8.97 24.54 -1.67
N VAL A 378 7.68 24.29 -1.88
CA VAL A 378 6.91 23.29 -1.12
C VAL A 378 7.59 21.91 -1.13
N GLU A 379 8.13 21.45 -2.27
CA GLU A 379 8.87 20.18 -2.33
C GLU A 379 10.12 20.21 -1.44
N GLU A 380 10.88 21.31 -1.47
CA GLU A 380 12.09 21.46 -0.67
C GLU A 380 11.77 21.49 0.82
N LEU A 381 10.75 22.25 1.24
CA LEU A 381 10.29 22.31 2.62
C LEU A 381 9.87 20.91 3.13
N ILE A 382 9.10 20.16 2.34
CA ILE A 382 8.70 18.77 2.68
C ILE A 382 9.92 17.86 2.83
N LEU A 383 10.90 17.98 1.94
CA LEU A 383 12.09 17.13 1.95
C LEU A 383 13.08 17.55 3.04
N HIS A 384 13.12 18.83 3.41
CA HIS A 384 14.00 19.38 4.45
C HIS A 384 13.49 19.06 5.86
N ASP A 385 12.17 19.06 6.06
CA ASP A 385 11.59 18.61 7.32
C ASP A 385 11.84 17.10 7.56
N GLN A 386 12.24 16.78 8.79
CA GLN A 386 12.66 15.41 9.13
C GLN A 386 11.49 14.42 9.14
N ARG A 387 10.30 14.87 9.53
CA ARG A 387 9.09 14.04 9.65
C ARG A 387 8.38 13.93 8.30
N ALA A 388 8.18 15.06 7.62
CA ALA A 388 7.57 15.11 6.30
C ALA A 388 8.39 14.32 5.28
N ALA A 389 9.73 14.35 5.36
CA ALA A 389 10.59 13.53 4.51
C ALA A 389 10.37 12.03 4.70
N ALA A 390 10.02 11.57 5.92
CA ALA A 390 9.68 10.16 6.17
C ALA A 390 8.43 9.74 5.36
N MET A 391 7.49 10.67 5.16
CA MET A 391 6.28 10.48 4.38
C MET A 391 6.31 11.18 3.02
N ALA A 392 7.51 11.49 2.49
CA ALA A 392 7.69 12.32 1.29
C ALA A 392 6.85 11.82 0.10
N LYS A 393 6.81 10.51 -0.16
CA LYS A 393 6.01 9.96 -1.26
C LYS A 393 4.53 10.36 -1.17
N HIS A 394 3.97 10.36 0.05
CA HIS A 394 2.57 10.73 0.29
C HIS A 394 2.36 12.23 0.10
N PHE A 395 3.13 13.06 0.82
CA PHE A 395 2.96 14.52 0.76
C PHE A 395 3.29 15.10 -0.62
N LEU A 396 4.33 14.61 -1.30
CA LEU A 396 4.64 15.04 -2.67
C LEU A 396 3.52 14.68 -3.66
N SER A 397 2.86 13.53 -3.48
CA SER A 397 1.73 13.15 -4.33
C SER A 397 0.48 13.98 -4.02
N GLN A 398 0.23 14.28 -2.75
CA GLN A 398 -0.93 15.05 -2.30
C GLN A 398 -0.84 16.51 -2.74
N HIS A 399 0.35 17.10 -2.72
CA HIS A 399 0.60 18.50 -3.06
C HIS A 399 1.19 18.67 -4.47
N ALA A 400 1.03 17.68 -5.36
CA ALA A 400 1.71 17.62 -6.66
C ALA A 400 1.55 18.87 -7.53
N GLN A 401 0.39 19.54 -7.46
CA GLN A 401 0.10 20.75 -8.24
C GLN A 401 0.86 21.99 -7.75
N ARG A 402 1.24 22.01 -6.46
CA ARG A 402 1.79 23.19 -5.77
C ARG A 402 3.26 23.03 -5.36
N LEU A 403 3.90 21.93 -5.74
CA LEU A 403 5.27 21.59 -5.29
C LEU A 403 6.33 22.64 -5.61
N HIS A 404 6.11 23.43 -6.66
CA HIS A 404 7.04 24.46 -7.15
C HIS A 404 6.76 25.84 -6.57
N GLU A 405 5.66 26.02 -5.83
CA GLU A 405 5.34 27.27 -5.16
C GLU A 405 6.34 27.51 -4.03
N ILE A 406 6.68 28.78 -3.79
CA ILE A 406 7.51 29.23 -2.67
C ILE A 406 6.58 29.95 -1.68
N PRO A 407 6.23 29.32 -0.54
CA PRO A 407 5.39 29.97 0.46
C PRO A 407 6.11 31.17 1.09
N ALA A 408 5.36 32.23 1.38
CA ALA A 408 5.90 33.44 1.99
C ALA A 408 6.49 33.16 3.39
N GLU A 409 7.38 34.02 3.87
CA GLU A 409 7.97 33.86 5.19
C GLU A 409 6.89 33.91 6.28
N GLY A 410 6.86 32.87 7.12
CA GLY A 410 5.84 32.70 8.17
C GLY A 410 4.49 32.14 7.68
N GLU A 411 4.31 31.94 6.37
CA GLU A 411 3.10 31.33 5.83
C GLU A 411 2.97 29.87 6.30
N LYS A 412 1.84 29.51 6.89
CA LYS A 412 1.61 28.15 7.39
C LYS A 412 1.12 27.22 6.28
N LEU A 413 2.00 26.35 5.81
CA LEU A 413 1.68 25.28 4.87
C LEU A 413 1.16 24.05 5.62
N VAL A 414 -0.15 23.82 5.59
CA VAL A 414 -0.76 22.60 6.18
C VAL A 414 -0.64 21.43 5.19
N LEU A 415 0.14 20.41 5.55
CA LEU A 415 0.33 19.23 4.72
C LEU A 415 -0.84 18.25 4.82
N THR A 416 -1.50 18.17 5.98
CA THR A 416 -2.68 17.33 6.21
C THR A 416 -3.59 17.97 7.25
N GLU A 417 -4.87 18.12 6.92
CA GLU A 417 -5.89 18.68 7.83
C GLU A 417 -6.55 17.60 8.69
N LEU A 418 -6.52 16.35 8.26
CA LEU A 418 -7.17 15.24 8.95
C LEU A 418 -6.30 14.74 10.11
N GLY A 419 -6.89 14.54 11.29
CA GLY A 419 -6.27 13.98 12.51
C GLY A 419 -5.91 12.49 12.43
N THR A 420 -5.52 11.98 11.26
CA THR A 420 -5.19 10.56 11.06
C THR A 420 -3.67 10.36 10.95
N HIS A 421 -3.12 9.53 11.82
CA HIS A 421 -1.68 9.23 11.87
C HIS A 421 -1.13 8.69 10.52
N CYS A 422 -1.87 7.80 9.84
CA CYS A 422 -1.47 7.25 8.53
C CYS A 422 -1.39 8.30 7.41
N LEU A 423 -2.07 9.44 7.57
CA LEU A 423 -2.05 10.59 6.65
C LEU A 423 -1.07 11.68 7.12
N GLY A 424 -0.31 11.40 8.19
CA GLY A 424 0.80 12.23 8.65
C GLY A 424 0.49 13.14 9.83
N ALA A 425 -0.71 13.09 10.41
CA ALA A 425 -1.00 13.80 11.65
C ALA A 425 0.01 13.42 12.75
N ILE A 426 0.40 14.40 13.56
CA ILE A 426 1.28 14.19 14.72
C ILE A 426 0.40 13.88 15.91
N PHE A 427 0.69 12.78 16.60
CA PHE A 427 0.06 12.48 17.88
C PHE A 427 1.01 12.90 18.99
N GLU A 428 0.51 13.59 20.01
CA GLU A 428 1.31 13.96 21.18
C GLU A 428 0.69 13.37 22.44
N ASP A 429 1.49 12.73 23.28
CA ASP A 429 1.04 12.23 24.58
C ASP A 429 0.62 13.42 25.45
N ALA A 430 -0.67 13.44 25.80
CA ALA A 430 -1.28 14.49 26.60
C ALA A 430 -1.96 13.90 27.85
N ARG A 431 -1.47 12.75 28.34
CA ARG A 431 -1.94 12.14 29.60
C ARG A 431 -1.77 13.06 30.82
N ASN A 432 -0.88 14.05 30.74
CA ASN A 432 -0.75 15.13 31.73
C ASN A 432 -2.00 16.03 31.85
N CYS A 433 -2.89 16.01 30.84
CA CYS A 433 -4.16 16.75 30.86
C CYS A 433 -5.29 15.97 31.51
N ILE A 434 -5.04 14.73 31.99
CA ILE A 434 -6.07 13.92 32.65
C ILE A 434 -6.29 14.46 34.06
N THR A 435 -7.50 14.97 34.29
CA THR A 435 -7.99 15.50 35.56
C THR A 435 -9.17 14.67 36.08
N PRO A 436 -9.56 14.83 37.36
CA PRO A 436 -10.80 14.25 37.88
C PRO A 436 -12.05 14.71 37.10
N GLU A 437 -12.10 15.98 36.68
CA GLU A 437 -13.24 16.58 35.99
C GLU A 437 -13.41 16.03 34.56
N LEU A 438 -12.30 15.87 33.85
CA LEU A 438 -12.29 15.20 32.54
C LEU A 438 -12.67 13.73 32.68
N SER A 439 -12.13 13.04 33.70
CA SER A 439 -12.42 11.62 33.94
C SER A 439 -13.91 11.40 34.23
N LEU A 440 -14.53 12.28 35.00
CA LEU A 440 -15.97 12.26 35.27
C LEU A 440 -16.79 12.43 33.99
N SER A 441 -16.43 13.41 33.16
CA SER A 441 -17.16 13.70 31.92
C SER A 441 -17.07 12.54 30.91
N MET A 442 -15.89 11.94 30.79
CA MET A 442 -15.69 10.76 29.94
C MET A 442 -16.38 9.51 30.47
N ASP A 443 -16.43 9.32 31.79
CA ASP A 443 -17.15 8.21 32.41
C ASP A 443 -18.68 8.35 32.24
N GLN A 444 -19.23 9.56 32.32
CA GLN A 444 -20.62 9.83 31.97
C GLN A 444 -20.92 9.45 30.52
N ALA A 445 -20.05 9.82 29.58
CA ALA A 445 -20.19 9.47 28.16
C ALA A 445 -20.05 7.97 27.88
N GLY A 446 -19.13 7.30 28.57
CA GLY A 446 -18.96 5.86 28.51
C GLY A 446 -20.19 5.09 28.98
N ARG A 447 -20.87 5.60 30.02
CA ARG A 447 -22.07 4.97 30.57
C ARG A 447 -23.34 5.28 29.79
N SER A 448 -23.39 6.37 29.03
CA SER A 448 -24.56 6.68 28.19
C SER A 448 -24.71 5.75 26.99
N TYR A 449 -23.68 4.99 26.65
CA TYR A 449 -23.72 3.98 25.61
C TYR A 449 -23.85 2.60 26.26
N GLU A 450 -25.08 2.09 26.33
CA GLU A 450 -25.36 0.77 26.91
C GLU A 450 -24.58 -0.32 26.17
N GLY A 451 -23.89 -1.19 26.92
CA GLY A 451 -23.07 -2.27 26.36
C GLY A 451 -21.72 -1.82 25.77
N PHE A 452 -21.28 -0.58 26.00
CA PHE A 452 -19.93 -0.12 25.70
C PHE A 452 -19.04 -0.12 26.96
N HIS A 453 -17.83 -0.67 26.85
CA HIS A 453 -16.90 -0.82 27.97
C HIS A 453 -15.46 -0.44 27.65
N PHE A 454 -15.06 -0.40 26.38
CA PHE A 454 -13.65 -0.31 26.00
C PHE A 454 -13.48 0.31 24.60
N GLY A 455 -12.83 1.46 24.50
CA GLY A 455 -12.55 2.05 23.19
C GLY A 455 -11.97 3.45 23.24
N ARG A 456 -11.79 4.03 22.05
CA ARG A 456 -11.22 5.37 21.85
C ARG A 456 -12.24 6.34 21.29
N TYR A 457 -12.50 7.39 22.05
CA TYR A 457 -13.22 8.58 21.62
C TYR A 457 -12.29 9.50 20.87
N ASP A 458 -12.68 9.91 19.67
CA ASP A 458 -12.06 11.00 18.94
C ASP A 458 -12.95 12.25 19.11
N ILE A 459 -12.44 13.26 19.81
CA ILE A 459 -13.20 14.40 20.33
C ILE A 459 -12.58 15.73 19.84
N ARG A 460 -13.44 16.73 19.61
CA ARG A 460 -13.04 18.14 19.50
C ARG A 460 -13.35 18.89 20.79
N VAL A 461 -12.45 19.79 21.17
CA VAL A 461 -12.57 20.65 22.35
C VAL A 461 -12.00 22.04 22.03
N PRO A 462 -12.55 23.15 22.56
CA PRO A 462 -12.08 24.49 22.20
C PRO A 462 -10.58 24.70 22.43
N ASP A 463 -10.10 24.32 23.62
CA ASP A 463 -8.74 24.53 24.09
C ASP A 463 -8.36 23.53 25.19
N GLU A 464 -7.11 23.58 25.65
CA GLU A 464 -6.57 22.64 26.65
C GLU A 464 -7.19 22.85 28.05
N GLU A 465 -7.59 24.06 28.40
CA GLU A 465 -8.20 24.34 29.70
C GLU A 465 -9.63 23.78 29.77
N SER A 466 -10.39 23.92 28.68
CA SER A 466 -11.69 23.28 28.50
C SER A 466 -11.56 21.74 28.55
N LEU A 467 -10.50 21.18 27.96
CA LEU A 467 -10.20 19.75 28.04
C LEU A 467 -9.98 19.30 29.49
N LYS A 468 -9.14 20.01 30.25
CA LYS A 468 -8.89 19.71 31.67
C LYS A 468 -10.15 19.85 32.53
N LYS A 469 -11.07 20.76 32.18
CA LYS A 469 -12.36 20.89 32.88
C LYS A 469 -13.40 19.85 32.46
N GLY A 470 -13.17 19.14 31.35
CA GLY A 470 -14.13 18.21 30.78
C GLY A 470 -15.38 18.91 30.22
N GLU A 471 -15.22 20.12 29.68
CA GLU A 471 -16.32 20.96 29.19
C GLU A 471 -16.18 21.24 27.69
N GLY A 472 -17.31 21.41 26.99
CA GLY A 472 -17.32 21.67 25.55
C GLY A 472 -16.77 20.51 24.71
N LEU A 473 -16.83 19.28 25.22
CA LEU A 473 -16.36 18.08 24.52
C LEU A 473 -17.36 17.69 23.42
N VAL A 474 -16.90 17.55 22.18
CA VAL A 474 -17.73 17.09 21.07
C VAL A 474 -17.18 15.80 20.49
N ILE A 475 -17.93 14.70 20.65
CA ILE A 475 -17.57 13.38 20.13
C ILE A 475 -17.76 13.38 18.61
N LEU A 476 -16.67 13.19 17.86
CA LEU A 476 -16.69 13.04 16.41
C LEU A 476 -16.90 11.59 16.01
N GLU A 477 -16.17 10.68 16.67
CA GLU A 477 -16.14 9.24 16.42
C GLU A 477 -15.86 8.46 17.71
N LEU A 478 -16.37 7.23 17.78
CA LEU A 478 -16.01 6.26 18.80
C LEU A 478 -15.52 4.99 18.10
N ASN A 479 -14.34 4.53 18.48
CA ASN A 479 -13.74 3.30 17.97
C ASN A 479 -13.78 2.24 19.08
N GLY A 480 -14.17 1.01 18.75
CA GLY A 480 -14.15 -0.11 19.70
C GLY A 480 -12.74 -0.62 20.01
N VAL A 481 -12.57 -1.94 20.01
CA VAL A 481 -11.34 -2.63 20.46
C VAL A 481 -10.09 -2.29 19.65
N THR A 482 -10.27 -1.87 18.39
CA THR A 482 -9.20 -1.41 17.49
C THR A 482 -8.81 0.06 17.69
N GLY A 483 -9.54 0.79 18.54
CA GLY A 483 -9.18 2.12 19.01
C GLY A 483 -7.92 2.05 19.89
N GLU A 484 -6.75 1.91 19.29
CA GLU A 484 -5.49 1.79 20.02
C GLU A 484 -5.15 3.04 20.83
N PRO A 485 -4.32 2.91 21.89
CA PRO A 485 -3.91 4.03 22.71
C PRO A 485 -3.04 4.99 21.88
N ALA A 486 -3.63 6.10 21.44
CA ALA A 486 -3.03 7.01 20.48
C ALA A 486 -1.68 7.61 20.94
N HIS A 487 -1.42 7.73 22.25
CA HIS A 487 -0.18 8.30 22.78
C HIS A 487 1.08 7.50 22.38
N ILE A 488 0.95 6.21 22.04
CA ILE A 488 2.10 5.38 21.64
C ILE A 488 2.71 5.82 20.31
N TYR A 489 1.95 6.57 19.50
CA TYR A 489 2.40 7.14 18.21
C TYR A 489 3.07 8.49 18.36
N GLN A 490 3.35 8.93 19.59
CA GLN A 490 4.14 10.14 19.80
C GLN A 490 5.52 10.01 19.14
N PRO A 491 6.00 11.07 18.44
CA PRO A 491 7.34 11.09 17.91
C PRO A 491 8.38 10.77 19.00
N GLY A 492 9.17 9.72 18.79
CA GLY A 492 10.20 9.29 19.75
C GLY A 492 9.70 8.42 20.91
N TYR A 493 8.42 8.01 20.93
CA TYR A 493 7.93 7.08 21.95
C TYR A 493 8.75 5.78 21.93
N PRO A 494 9.29 5.28 23.07
CA PRO A 494 10.16 4.10 23.04
C PRO A 494 9.41 2.81 22.69
N LEU A 495 9.98 1.99 21.80
CA LEU A 495 9.39 0.70 21.35
C LEU A 495 8.98 -0.19 22.53
N ARG A 496 9.84 -0.34 23.55
CA ARG A 496 9.55 -1.17 24.73
C ARG A 496 8.32 -0.67 25.51
N LYS A 497 8.15 0.66 25.61
CA LYS A 497 6.98 1.27 26.26
C LYS A 497 5.73 1.06 25.40
N GLY A 498 5.81 1.35 24.10
CA GLY A 498 4.70 1.13 23.16
C GLY A 498 4.19 -0.31 23.14
N LEU A 499 5.09 -1.29 23.06
CA LEU A 499 4.73 -2.72 23.14
C LEU A 499 4.12 -3.08 24.51
N SER A 500 4.61 -2.48 25.60
CA SER A 500 4.01 -2.66 26.92
C SER A 500 2.60 -2.08 27.00
N ASP A 501 2.36 -0.91 26.44
CA ASP A 501 1.06 -0.24 26.48
C ASP A 501 0.03 -0.96 25.59
N LEU A 502 0.43 -1.41 24.39
CA LEU A 502 -0.40 -2.28 23.54
C LEU A 502 -0.73 -3.60 24.24
N ARG A 503 0.23 -4.21 24.94
CA ARG A 503 -0.04 -5.43 25.72
C ARG A 503 -1.07 -5.18 26.81
N LYS A 504 -0.93 -4.10 27.59
CA LYS A 504 -1.90 -3.72 28.63
C LYS A 504 -3.28 -3.47 28.04
N HIS A 505 -3.34 -2.79 26.89
CA HIS A 505 -4.57 -2.51 26.13
C HIS A 505 -5.33 -3.79 25.81
N TYR A 506 -4.70 -4.73 25.10
CA TYR A 506 -5.37 -5.97 24.72
C TYR A 506 -5.62 -6.91 25.90
N GLN A 507 -4.75 -6.92 26.92
CA GLN A 507 -5.01 -7.66 28.17
C GLN A 507 -6.25 -7.15 28.89
N LEU A 508 -6.49 -5.84 28.90
CA LEU A 508 -7.68 -5.24 29.49
C LEU A 508 -8.92 -5.61 28.68
N ALA A 509 -8.88 -5.46 27.35
CA ALA A 509 -9.97 -5.88 26.46
C ALA A 509 -10.33 -7.37 26.66
N SER A 510 -9.36 -8.27 26.68
CA SER A 510 -9.60 -9.70 26.93
C SER A 510 -10.13 -9.99 28.34
N LYS A 511 -9.75 -9.21 29.37
CA LYS A 511 -10.32 -9.36 30.71
C LYS A 511 -11.79 -8.96 30.75
N ILE A 512 -12.13 -7.83 30.14
CA ILE A 512 -13.50 -7.33 30.03
C ILE A 512 -14.37 -8.33 29.28
N GLY A 513 -13.95 -8.74 28.07
CA GLY A 513 -14.74 -9.68 27.28
C GLY A 513 -14.89 -11.05 27.94
N TYR A 514 -13.87 -11.55 28.64
CA TYR A 514 -14.01 -12.79 29.43
C TYR A 514 -15.04 -12.67 30.56
N GLN A 515 -15.09 -11.53 31.26
CA GLN A 515 -16.09 -11.28 32.31
C GLN A 515 -17.50 -11.22 31.72
N LEU A 516 -17.68 -10.45 30.64
CA LEU A 516 -18.97 -10.34 29.94
C LEU A 516 -19.45 -11.67 29.36
N GLN A 517 -18.54 -12.53 28.90
CA GLN A 517 -18.88 -13.88 28.45
C GLN A 517 -19.39 -14.77 29.59
N LYS A 518 -18.87 -14.61 30.81
CA LYS A 518 -19.41 -15.28 32.00
C LYS A 518 -20.80 -14.80 32.37
N GLU A 519 -21.10 -13.54 32.06
CA GLU A 519 -22.40 -12.90 32.26
C GLU A 519 -23.40 -13.17 31.11
N GLY A 520 -23.00 -13.94 30.09
CA GLY A 520 -23.89 -14.41 29.01
C GLY A 520 -23.65 -13.77 27.64
N THR A 521 -22.69 -12.86 27.50
CA THR A 521 -22.34 -12.28 26.19
C THR A 521 -21.75 -13.37 25.25
N PRO A 522 -22.22 -13.49 24.00
CA PRO A 522 -21.67 -14.45 23.05
C PRO A 522 -20.17 -14.24 22.76
N SER A 523 -19.44 -15.33 22.58
CA SER A 523 -18.06 -15.31 22.09
C SER A 523 -18.05 -15.37 20.57
N ALA A 524 -17.23 -14.54 19.93
CA ALA A 524 -16.92 -14.69 18.51
C ALA A 524 -16.17 -16.02 18.27
N SER A 525 -16.48 -16.68 17.15
CA SER A 525 -15.80 -17.86 16.66
C SER A 525 -14.68 -17.51 15.67
N LEU A 526 -13.71 -18.43 15.50
CA LEU A 526 -12.65 -18.27 14.50
C LEU A 526 -13.20 -18.18 13.06
N LYS A 527 -14.32 -18.86 12.80
CA LYS A 527 -15.00 -18.83 11.50
C LYS A 527 -15.56 -17.44 11.19
N GLU A 528 -16.24 -16.84 12.16
CA GLU A 528 -16.77 -15.48 12.03
C GLU A 528 -15.66 -14.45 11.84
N LEU A 529 -14.57 -14.56 12.62
CA LEU A 529 -13.40 -13.70 12.44
C LEU A 529 -12.79 -13.83 11.05
N TRP A 530 -12.65 -15.06 10.53
CA TRP A 530 -12.12 -15.28 9.18
C TRP A 530 -13.03 -14.69 8.09
N CYS A 531 -14.35 -14.84 8.24
CA CYS A 531 -15.33 -14.21 7.34
C CYS A 531 -15.20 -12.68 7.37
N LEU A 532 -15.13 -12.08 8.56
CA LEU A 532 -14.96 -10.64 8.75
C LEU A 532 -13.67 -10.13 8.10
N ILE A 533 -12.53 -10.80 8.31
CA ILE A 533 -11.25 -10.44 7.67
C ILE A 533 -11.34 -10.55 6.15
N LYS A 534 -12.03 -11.57 5.62
CA LYS A 534 -12.20 -11.76 4.18
C LYS A 534 -13.07 -10.67 3.57
N GLU A 535 -14.11 -10.22 4.27
CA GLU A 535 -14.98 -9.14 3.83
C GLU A 535 -14.26 -7.79 3.87
N HIS A 536 -13.54 -7.52 4.95
CA HIS A 536 -12.71 -6.32 5.11
C HIS A 536 -11.70 -6.15 3.97
N ARG A 537 -11.01 -7.23 3.57
CA ARG A 537 -10.03 -7.20 2.47
C ARG A 537 -10.62 -6.96 1.07
N LYS A 538 -11.93 -7.12 0.88
CA LYS A 538 -12.59 -6.92 -0.43
C LYS A 538 -12.93 -5.46 -0.69
N ARG A 539 -12.99 -4.64 0.36
CA ARG A 539 -13.11 -3.18 0.28
C ARG A 539 -11.72 -2.57 0.20
#